data_AF-A0A0N5D7R5-F1
#
_entry.id   AF-A0A0N5D7R5-F1
#
_cell.length_a   1.000
_cell.length_b   1.000
_cell.length_c   1.000
_cell.angle_alpha   90.00
_cell.angle_beta   90.00
_cell.angle_gamma   90.00
#
_symmetry.space_group_name_H-M   'P 1'
#
loop_
_entity.id
_entity.type
_entity.pdbx_description
1 polymer ?
#
loop_
_entity_poly.entity_id
_entity_poly.type
_entity_poly.pdbx_seq_one_letter_code
_entity_poly.pdbx_strand_id
1 'polypeptide(L)'
;MPTYREATINEEKFEKEPFVYNKDDDFYMAPACFHAVHYKNAAILCGIIEICVIAITVLKILSLEFGKENNRAWFLAELVTLLVFAVITTILMIYGIIAEKPKYLWPQMAFMHVEGTLLMILAVASVASMSMGLQATHGLFGLLSNIRTLEDHFGPIWPFNLAVVSFFGAAAIVWSYIIVRGAYDYLLDKDYFTKKPNIEMVKTIIVN
;
A
#
# COMPACT_ATOMS: atom_id res chain seq x y z
N MET A 1 -0.17 46.30 33.48
CA MET A 1 -0.64 44.92 33.68
C MET A 1 -2.01 44.80 33.06
N PRO A 2 -2.17 44.11 31.93
CA PRO A 2 -3.49 43.84 31.38
C PRO A 2 -4.11 42.63 32.10
N THR A 3 -5.33 42.83 32.58
CA THR A 3 -6.21 41.82 33.15
C THR A 3 -6.63 40.83 32.06
N TYR A 4 -6.25 39.56 32.22
CA TYR A 4 -6.77 38.48 31.39
C TYR A 4 -8.26 38.28 31.71
N ARG A 5 -9.11 38.60 30.74
CA ARG A 5 -10.51 38.18 30.72
C ARG A 5 -10.49 36.67 30.45
N GLU A 6 -10.85 35.87 31.45
CA GLU A 6 -11.18 34.47 31.25
C GLU A 6 -12.34 34.41 30.24
N ALA A 7 -12.03 34.00 29.02
CA ALA A 7 -13.05 33.58 28.08
C ALA A 7 -13.61 32.27 28.62
N THR A 8 -14.80 32.33 29.21
CA THR A 8 -15.63 31.17 29.48
C THR A 8 -15.91 30.50 28.14
N ILE A 9 -15.09 29.51 27.79
CA ILE A 9 -15.40 28.55 26.74
C ILE A 9 -16.66 27.86 27.25
N ASN A 10 -17.81 28.22 26.66
CA ASN A 10 -19.01 27.43 26.78
C ASN A 10 -18.63 26.03 26.33
N GLU A 11 -18.48 25.12 27.29
CA GLU A 11 -18.53 23.69 27.04
C GLU A 11 -19.93 23.41 26.51
N GLU A 12 -20.10 23.58 25.19
CA GLU A 12 -21.20 22.95 24.48
C GLU A 12 -21.13 21.48 24.85
N LYS A 13 -22.16 21.07 25.57
CA LYS A 13 -22.37 19.73 26.07
C LYS A 13 -22.57 18.85 24.84
N PHE A 14 -21.47 18.44 24.21
CA PHE A 14 -21.48 17.41 23.19
C PHE A 14 -22.05 16.17 23.87
N GLU A 15 -23.33 15.90 23.63
CA GLU A 15 -23.99 14.67 24.02
C GLU A 15 -23.20 13.55 23.36
N LYS A 16 -22.36 12.89 24.16
CA LYS A 16 -21.57 11.75 23.76
C LYS A 16 -22.54 10.60 23.57
N GLU A 17 -23.14 10.51 22.38
CA GLU A 17 -24.02 9.40 22.07
C GLU A 17 -23.23 8.09 22.21
N PRO A 18 -23.77 7.08 22.94
CA PRO A 18 -23.11 5.81 23.11
C PRO A 18 -22.91 5.17 21.73
N PHE A 19 -21.65 4.82 21.39
CA PHE A 19 -21.36 4.16 20.12
C PHE A 19 -22.13 2.84 20.02
N VAL A 20 -23.15 2.83 19.15
CA VAL A 20 -23.83 1.61 18.73
C VAL A 20 -23.12 1.15 17.47
N TYR A 21 -22.46 -0.01 17.54
CA TYR A 21 -21.85 -0.63 16.38
C TYR A 21 -22.90 -0.80 15.27
N ASN A 22 -22.76 -0.04 14.19
CA ASN A 22 -23.53 -0.19 12.98
C ASN A 22 -22.59 -0.64 11.86
N LYS A 23 -22.95 -1.77 11.25
CA LYS A 23 -22.21 -2.37 10.14
C LYS A 23 -22.09 -1.43 8.93
N ASP A 24 -23.08 -0.55 8.77
CA ASP A 24 -23.21 0.36 7.63
C ASP A 24 -22.94 1.83 8.04
N ASP A 25 -22.21 2.07 9.16
CA ASP A 25 -21.77 3.43 9.53
C ASP A 25 -20.82 3.99 8.48
N ASP A 26 -21.00 5.26 8.12
CA ASP A 26 -20.10 6.03 7.24
C ASP A 26 -18.64 6.00 7.70
N PHE A 27 -18.39 5.76 9.00
CA PHE A 27 -17.07 5.53 9.57
C PHE A 27 -16.31 4.36 8.91
N TYR A 28 -17.03 3.34 8.41
CA TYR A 28 -16.44 2.18 7.75
C TYR A 28 -16.41 2.29 6.21
N MET A 29 -16.74 3.47 5.67
CA MET A 29 -16.46 3.82 4.28
C MET A 29 -15.01 4.26 4.13
N ALA A 30 -14.30 3.71 3.15
CA ALA A 30 -12.89 4.00 2.95
C ALA A 30 -12.68 5.48 2.52
N PRO A 31 -12.08 6.35 3.35
CA PRO A 31 -11.80 7.74 2.99
C PRO A 31 -10.81 7.83 1.83
N ALA A 32 -9.88 6.86 1.77
CA ALA A 32 -8.94 6.67 0.68
C ALA A 32 -9.62 6.40 -0.69
N CYS A 33 -10.89 6.03 -0.69
CA CYS A 33 -11.75 5.88 -1.86
C CYS A 33 -12.87 6.93 -1.90
N PHE A 34 -12.65 8.12 -1.31
CA PHE A 34 -13.64 9.20 -1.24
C PHE A 34 -14.96 8.79 -0.55
N HIS A 35 -14.91 7.88 0.41
CA HIS A 35 -16.07 7.26 1.07
C HIS A 35 -17.05 6.55 0.12
N ALA A 36 -16.63 6.24 -1.11
CA ALA A 36 -17.51 5.60 -2.10
C ALA A 36 -17.68 4.09 -1.88
N VAL A 37 -16.76 3.46 -1.15
CA VAL A 37 -16.69 1.99 -1.03
C VAL A 37 -16.39 1.60 0.41
N HIS A 38 -17.16 0.65 0.94
CA HIS A 38 -16.92 0.05 2.26
C HIS A 38 -15.55 -0.66 2.28
N TYR A 39 -14.81 -0.55 3.40
CA TYR A 39 -13.44 -1.05 3.52
C TYR A 39 -13.25 -2.52 3.07
N LYS A 40 -14.20 -3.42 3.39
CA LYS A 40 -14.19 -4.82 2.91
C LYS A 40 -14.05 -4.93 1.38
N ASN A 41 -14.88 -4.19 0.64
CA ASN A 41 -14.91 -4.26 -0.82
C ASN A 41 -13.71 -3.52 -1.43
N ALA A 42 -13.32 -2.40 -0.82
CA ALA A 42 -12.16 -1.63 -1.23
C ALA A 42 -10.87 -2.47 -1.10
N ALA A 43 -10.71 -3.22 -0.01
CA ALA A 43 -9.54 -4.10 0.19
C ALA A 43 -9.45 -5.22 -0.86
N ILE A 44 -10.58 -5.85 -1.21
CA ILE A 44 -10.60 -6.88 -2.27
C ILE A 44 -10.20 -6.26 -3.61
N LEU A 45 -10.75 -5.09 -3.95
CA LEU A 45 -10.44 -4.39 -5.19
C LEU A 45 -8.96 -3.98 -5.26
N CYS A 46 -8.40 -3.48 -4.16
CA CYS A 46 -6.96 -3.18 -4.05
C CYS A 46 -6.09 -4.41 -4.31
N GLY A 47 -6.39 -5.55 -3.69
CA GLY A 47 -5.62 -6.78 -3.90
C GLY A 47 -5.68 -7.29 -5.36
N ILE A 48 -6.84 -7.16 -6.02
CA ILE A 48 -6.96 -7.51 -7.44
C ILE A 48 -6.12 -6.56 -8.31
N ILE A 49 -6.18 -5.26 -8.05
CA ILE A 49 -5.40 -4.26 -8.79
C ILE A 49 -3.90 -4.52 -8.62
N GLU A 50 -3.45 -4.82 -7.39
CA GLU A 50 -2.06 -5.15 -7.09
C GLU A 50 -1.57 -6.33 -7.93
N ILE A 51 -2.30 -7.45 -7.93
CA ILE A 51 -1.98 -8.62 -8.76
C ILE A 51 -1.93 -8.23 -10.25
N CYS A 52 -2.90 -7.46 -10.74
CA CYS A 52 -2.93 -7.02 -12.13
C CYS A 52 -1.69 -6.19 -12.49
N VAL A 53 -1.27 -5.26 -11.63
CA VAL A 53 -0.09 -4.41 -11.87
C VAL A 53 1.19 -5.25 -11.89
N ILE A 54 1.36 -6.17 -10.94
CA ILE A 54 2.54 -7.05 -10.89
C ILE A 54 2.52 -7.99 -12.11
N ALA A 55 1.38 -8.57 -12.47
CA ALA A 55 1.25 -9.45 -13.62
C ALA A 55 1.58 -8.73 -14.95
N ILE A 56 1.08 -7.50 -15.14
CA ILE A 56 1.43 -6.69 -16.32
C ILE A 56 2.94 -6.42 -16.35
N THR A 57 3.55 -6.11 -15.20
CA THR A 57 5.00 -5.89 -15.08
C THR A 57 5.79 -7.12 -15.48
N VAL A 58 5.42 -8.30 -14.95
CA VAL A 58 6.04 -9.59 -15.30
C VAL A 58 5.88 -9.89 -16.79
N LEU A 59 4.69 -9.70 -17.37
CA LEU A 59 4.44 -9.94 -18.80
C LEU A 59 5.26 -9.00 -19.70
N LYS A 60 5.40 -7.73 -19.31
CA LYS A 60 6.25 -6.78 -20.04
C LYS A 60 7.70 -7.22 -20.00
N ILE A 61 8.21 -7.62 -18.85
CA ILE A 61 9.60 -8.08 -18.71
C ILE A 61 9.84 -9.39 -19.46
N LEU A 62 8.90 -10.34 -19.41
CA LEU A 62 8.92 -11.56 -20.23
C LEU A 62 8.97 -11.24 -21.73
N SER A 63 8.15 -10.30 -22.20
CA SER A 63 8.14 -9.90 -23.62
C SER A 63 9.47 -9.29 -24.08
N LEU A 64 10.21 -8.66 -23.16
CA LEU A 64 11.54 -8.11 -23.42
C LEU A 64 12.65 -9.17 -23.36
N GLU A 65 12.40 -10.33 -22.72
CA GLU A 65 13.39 -11.35 -22.42
C GLU A 65 13.58 -12.43 -23.47
N PHE A 66 12.68 -12.54 -24.46
CA PHE A 66 12.74 -13.54 -25.55
C PHE A 66 13.96 -13.45 -26.49
N GLY A 67 15.06 -12.77 -26.11
CA GLY A 67 16.22 -12.58 -26.98
C GLY A 67 17.64 -12.60 -26.38
N LYS A 68 17.90 -12.49 -25.06
CA LYS A 68 19.31 -12.38 -24.55
C LYS A 68 19.55 -12.84 -23.10
N GLU A 69 20.58 -13.69 -22.95
CA GLU A 69 21.48 -14.03 -21.81
C GLU A 69 20.93 -14.47 -20.42
N ASN A 70 21.69 -15.40 -19.81
CA ASN A 70 21.40 -16.19 -18.61
C ASN A 70 21.22 -15.39 -17.29
N ASN A 71 21.82 -14.20 -17.15
CA ASN A 71 21.67 -13.40 -15.92
C ASN A 71 20.27 -12.79 -15.72
N ARG A 72 19.50 -12.63 -16.80
CA ARG A 72 18.12 -12.10 -16.74
C ARG A 72 17.12 -13.11 -16.18
N ALA A 73 17.36 -14.40 -16.35
CA ALA A 73 16.50 -15.45 -15.83
C ALA A 73 16.35 -15.41 -14.30
N TRP A 74 17.40 -15.00 -13.57
CA TRP A 74 17.34 -14.85 -12.11
C TRP A 74 16.42 -13.71 -11.67
N PHE A 75 16.51 -12.55 -12.32
CA PHE A 75 15.65 -11.40 -12.05
C PHE A 75 14.18 -11.71 -12.40
N LEU A 76 13.96 -12.39 -13.52
CA LEU A 76 12.62 -12.86 -13.89
C LEU A 76 12.07 -13.86 -12.87
N ALA A 77 12.87 -14.82 -12.41
CA ALA A 77 12.47 -15.79 -11.40
C ALA A 77 12.09 -15.09 -10.07
N GLU A 78 12.80 -14.04 -9.67
CA GLU A 78 12.48 -13.22 -8.51
C GLU A 78 11.12 -12.52 -8.67
N LEU A 79 10.85 -11.89 -9.82
CA LEU A 79 9.57 -11.24 -10.10
C LEU A 79 8.39 -12.21 -10.16
N VAL A 80 8.58 -13.39 -10.75
CA VAL A 80 7.57 -14.46 -10.74
C VAL A 80 7.31 -14.93 -9.32
N THR A 81 8.36 -15.05 -8.50
CA THR A 81 8.22 -15.40 -7.08
C THR A 81 7.41 -14.36 -6.33
N LEU A 82 7.69 -13.06 -6.53
CA LEU A 82 6.90 -11.97 -5.96
C LEU A 82 5.43 -12.02 -6.40
N LEU A 83 5.15 -12.28 -7.68
CA LEU A 83 3.79 -12.45 -8.18
C LEU A 83 3.05 -13.61 -7.49
N VAL A 84 3.71 -14.76 -7.32
CA VAL A 84 3.13 -15.91 -6.61
C VAL A 84 2.82 -15.55 -5.16
N PHE A 85 3.73 -14.85 -4.47
CA PHE A 85 3.48 -14.37 -3.12
C PHE A 85 2.28 -13.42 -3.07
N ALA A 86 2.22 -12.40 -3.95
CA ALA A 86 1.11 -11.45 -4.04
C ALA A 86 -0.24 -12.14 -4.23
N VAL A 87 -0.29 -13.17 -5.10
CA VAL A 87 -1.50 -13.97 -5.32
C VAL A 87 -1.90 -14.74 -4.05
N ILE A 88 -0.96 -15.43 -3.41
CA ILE A 88 -1.23 -16.22 -2.20
C ILE A 88 -1.74 -15.31 -1.07
N THR A 89 -1.06 -14.19 -0.81
CA THR A 89 -1.43 -13.26 0.26
C THR A 89 -2.77 -12.59 0.00
N THR A 90 -3.08 -12.27 -1.26
CA THR A 90 -4.39 -11.72 -1.65
C THR A 90 -5.51 -12.74 -1.48
N ILE A 91 -5.29 -14.01 -1.84
CA ILE A 91 -6.27 -15.09 -1.61
C ILE A 91 -6.53 -15.26 -0.12
N LEU A 92 -5.49 -15.24 0.72
CA LEU A 92 -5.62 -15.30 2.18
C LEU A 92 -6.41 -14.10 2.72
N MET A 93 -6.16 -12.90 2.20
CA MET A 93 -6.93 -11.70 2.54
C MET A 93 -8.40 -11.86 2.20
N ILE A 94 -8.73 -12.27 0.96
CA ILE A 94 -10.12 -12.48 0.52
C ILE A 94 -10.80 -13.53 1.39
N TYR A 95 -10.13 -14.65 1.66
CA TYR A 95 -10.64 -15.68 2.57
C TYR A 95 -10.87 -15.12 3.98
N GLY A 96 -9.96 -14.31 4.52
CA GLY A 96 -10.09 -13.64 5.81
C GLY A 96 -11.28 -12.71 5.89
N ILE A 97 -11.56 -11.95 4.82
CA ILE A 97 -12.69 -11.03 4.73
C ILE A 97 -14.03 -11.79 4.67
N ILE A 98 -14.08 -12.93 3.97
CA ILE A 98 -15.27 -13.79 3.86
C ILE A 98 -15.50 -14.56 5.15
N ALA A 99 -14.46 -15.15 5.73
CA ALA A 99 -14.51 -15.89 7.00
C ALA A 99 -14.57 -14.97 8.23
N GLU A 100 -14.56 -13.65 8.02
CA GLU A 100 -14.60 -12.60 9.04
C GLU A 100 -13.52 -12.74 10.12
N LYS A 101 -12.35 -13.25 9.73
CA LYS A 101 -11.21 -13.48 10.62
C LYS A 101 -10.09 -12.48 10.28
N PRO A 102 -9.85 -11.46 11.12
CA PRO A 102 -8.90 -10.39 10.81
C PRO A 102 -7.44 -10.89 10.70
N LYS A 103 -7.09 -11.99 11.39
CA LYS A 103 -5.72 -12.55 11.38
C LYS A 103 -5.19 -12.87 9.97
N TYR A 104 -6.06 -13.17 9.01
CA TYR A 104 -5.64 -13.53 7.65
C TYR A 104 -5.33 -12.33 6.75
N LEU A 105 -5.61 -11.09 7.19
CA LEU A 105 -5.23 -9.88 6.46
C LEU A 105 -3.76 -9.48 6.75
N TRP A 106 -3.19 -9.98 7.84
CA TRP A 106 -1.82 -9.65 8.26
C TRP A 106 -0.73 -10.02 7.24
N PRO A 107 -0.77 -11.21 6.60
CA PRO A 107 0.19 -11.56 5.55
C PRO A 107 0.21 -10.56 4.39
N GLN A 108 -0.95 -10.07 3.92
CA GLN A 108 -1.00 -9.06 2.84
C GLN A 108 -0.39 -7.73 3.29
N MET A 109 -0.70 -7.29 4.51
CA MET A 109 -0.15 -6.05 5.07
C MET A 109 1.38 -6.11 5.24
N ALA A 110 1.90 -7.27 5.65
CA ALA A 110 3.34 -7.49 5.76
C ALA A 110 4.03 -7.54 4.40
N PHE A 111 3.39 -8.16 3.41
CA PHE A 111 3.87 -8.21 2.03
C PHE A 111 3.98 -6.80 1.43
N MET A 112 2.94 -5.97 1.57
CA MET A 112 2.96 -4.56 1.15
C MET A 112 4.10 -3.75 1.80
N HIS A 113 4.46 -4.01 3.05
CA HIS A 113 5.60 -3.36 3.70
C HIS A 113 6.94 -3.72 3.02
N VAL A 114 7.11 -5.00 2.66
CA VAL A 114 8.31 -5.48 1.97
C VAL A 114 8.39 -4.84 0.58
N GLU A 115 7.32 -4.87 -0.20
CA GLU A 115 7.29 -4.27 -1.54
C GLU A 115 7.56 -2.76 -1.49
N GLY A 116 6.91 -2.03 -0.59
CA GLY A 116 7.15 -0.60 -0.40
C GLY A 116 8.61 -0.30 -0.06
N THR A 117 9.23 -1.13 0.79
CA THR A 117 10.65 -0.98 1.16
C THR A 117 11.56 -1.24 -0.03
N LEU A 118 11.30 -2.27 -0.83
CA LEU A 118 12.08 -2.58 -2.05
C LEU A 118 12.01 -1.43 -3.05
N LEU A 119 10.82 -0.86 -3.29
CA LEU A 119 10.67 0.29 -4.18
C LEU A 119 11.40 1.53 -3.65
N MET A 120 11.37 1.77 -2.35
CA MET A 120 12.10 2.88 -1.74
C MET A 120 13.63 2.70 -1.85
N ILE A 121 14.15 1.49 -1.64
CA ILE A 121 15.58 1.18 -1.85
C ILE A 121 15.95 1.41 -3.31
N LEU A 122 15.13 0.95 -4.26
CA LEU A 122 15.35 1.15 -5.69
C LEU A 122 15.36 2.64 -6.06
N ALA A 123 14.41 3.42 -5.52
CA ALA A 123 14.34 4.86 -5.74
C ALA A 123 15.60 5.57 -5.24
N VAL A 124 16.03 5.27 -4.01
CA VAL A 124 17.25 5.85 -3.41
C VAL A 124 18.49 5.44 -4.18
N ALA A 125 18.64 4.17 -4.54
CA ALA A 125 19.76 3.68 -5.34
C ALA A 125 19.83 4.38 -6.71
N SER A 126 18.67 4.59 -7.33
CA SER A 126 18.58 5.27 -8.62
C SER A 126 18.97 6.74 -8.54
N VAL A 127 18.44 7.50 -7.57
CA VAL A 127 18.85 8.90 -7.34
C VAL A 127 20.32 9.01 -6.95
N ALA A 128 20.81 8.13 -6.07
CA ALA A 128 22.21 8.11 -5.66
C ALA A 128 23.15 7.88 -6.85
N SER A 129 22.81 6.93 -7.74
CA SER A 129 23.60 6.64 -8.94
C SER A 129 23.73 7.86 -9.86
N MET A 130 22.68 8.68 -9.99
CA MET A 130 22.75 9.93 -10.77
C MET A 130 23.73 10.93 -10.17
N SER A 131 23.74 11.05 -8.84
CA SER A 131 24.60 12.01 -8.13
C SER A 131 26.09 11.62 -8.17
N MET A 132 26.39 10.33 -8.31
CA MET A 132 27.76 9.79 -8.30
C MET A 132 28.39 9.67 -9.70
N GLY A 133 27.62 9.91 -10.76
CA GLY A 133 28.09 9.86 -12.15
C GLY A 133 28.08 8.48 -12.79
N LEU A 134 28.40 8.43 -14.09
CA LEU A 134 28.21 7.26 -14.96
C LEU A 134 28.87 5.97 -14.44
N GLN A 135 30.05 6.07 -13.82
CA GLN A 135 30.79 4.90 -13.36
C GLN A 135 30.09 4.17 -12.20
N ALA A 136 29.43 4.92 -11.31
CA ALA A 136 28.61 4.35 -10.24
C ALA A 136 27.30 3.76 -10.77
N THR A 137 26.68 4.42 -11.75
CA THR A 137 25.48 3.91 -12.44
C THR A 137 25.76 2.59 -13.14
N HIS A 138 26.90 2.49 -13.84
CA HIS A 138 27.33 1.25 -14.48
C HIS A 138 27.63 0.13 -13.48
N GLY A 139 28.21 0.46 -12.32
CA GLY A 139 28.49 -0.52 -11.26
C GLY A 139 27.24 -1.05 -10.55
N LEU A 140 26.32 -0.16 -10.15
CA LEU A 140 25.11 -0.52 -9.41
C LEU A 140 24.06 -1.22 -10.29
N PHE A 141 23.78 -0.67 -11.46
CA PHE A 141 22.72 -1.18 -12.32
C PHE A 141 23.20 -2.17 -13.36
N GLY A 142 24.50 -2.21 -13.67
CA GLY A 142 25.09 -3.25 -14.54
C GLY A 142 24.97 -4.66 -13.95
N LEU A 143 24.78 -4.79 -12.63
CA LEU A 143 24.46 -6.05 -11.97
C LEU A 143 22.99 -6.48 -12.12
N LEU A 144 22.07 -5.52 -12.24
CA LEU A 144 20.63 -5.76 -12.26
C LEU A 144 20.08 -5.88 -13.70
N SER A 145 20.60 -5.09 -14.64
CA SER A 145 20.15 -5.12 -16.05
C SER A 145 21.16 -4.49 -17.00
N ASN A 146 20.99 -4.72 -18.29
CA ASN A 146 21.79 -4.06 -19.32
C ASN A 146 21.36 -2.59 -19.46
N ILE A 147 22.28 -1.68 -19.21
CA ILE A 147 22.04 -0.23 -19.19
C ILE A 147 21.53 0.29 -20.52
N ARG A 148 21.96 -0.33 -21.63
CA ARG A 148 21.48 0.04 -22.96
C ARG A 148 19.99 -0.27 -23.14
N THR A 149 19.52 -1.36 -22.55
CA THR A 149 18.10 -1.72 -22.57
C THR A 149 17.28 -0.81 -21.65
N LEU A 150 17.83 -0.38 -20.51
CA LEU A 150 17.19 0.61 -19.64
C LEU A 150 17.06 1.97 -20.34
N GLU A 151 18.10 2.41 -21.03
CA GLU A 151 18.11 3.64 -21.81
C GLU A 151 17.12 3.60 -22.99
N ASP A 152 16.99 2.46 -23.68
CA ASP A 152 16.02 2.29 -24.77
C ASP A 152 14.56 2.40 -24.29
N HIS A 153 14.25 1.97 -23.05
CA HIS A 153 12.88 1.95 -22.51
C HIS A 153 12.50 3.22 -21.74
N PHE A 154 13.41 3.72 -20.92
CA PHE A 154 13.17 4.87 -20.04
C PHE A 154 13.77 6.16 -20.62
N GLY A 155 14.50 6.10 -21.73
CA GLY A 155 15.13 7.25 -22.38
C GLY A 155 16.48 7.64 -21.77
N PRO A 156 17.06 8.77 -22.24
CA PRO A 156 18.43 9.18 -21.89
C PRO A 156 18.63 9.54 -20.40
N ILE A 157 17.54 9.82 -19.68
CA ILE A 157 17.54 10.10 -18.23
C ILE A 157 16.90 8.94 -17.45
N TRP A 158 17.18 7.70 -17.85
CA TRP A 158 16.54 6.51 -17.30
C TRP A 158 16.63 6.36 -15.77
N PRO A 159 17.72 6.72 -15.05
CA PRO A 159 17.75 6.53 -13.59
C PRO A 159 16.77 7.49 -12.89
N PHE A 160 16.55 8.68 -13.44
CA PHE A 160 15.53 9.59 -12.93
C PHE A 160 14.13 8.99 -13.10
N ASN A 161 13.83 8.50 -14.30
CA ASN A 161 12.52 7.91 -14.60
C ASN A 161 12.26 6.65 -13.76
N LEU A 162 13.30 5.84 -13.52
CA LEU A 162 13.21 4.68 -12.63
C LEU A 162 12.90 5.08 -11.18
N ALA A 163 13.54 6.15 -10.68
CA ALA A 163 13.24 6.68 -9.35
C ALA A 163 11.80 7.19 -9.24
N VAL A 164 11.32 7.92 -10.25
CA VAL A 164 9.96 8.45 -10.31
C VAL A 164 8.94 7.30 -10.28
N VAL A 165 9.10 6.28 -11.12
CA VAL A 165 8.22 5.10 -11.14
C VAL A 165 8.24 4.39 -9.79
N SER A 166 9.40 4.26 -9.17
CA SER A 166 9.54 3.61 -7.86
C SER A 166 8.83 4.40 -6.75
N PHE A 167 8.92 5.74 -6.74
CA PHE A 167 8.19 6.57 -5.78
C PHE A 167 6.67 6.50 -5.98
N PHE A 168 6.19 6.55 -7.21
CA PHE A 168 4.76 6.41 -7.50
C PHE A 168 4.24 5.01 -7.10
N GLY A 169 5.02 3.96 -7.39
CA GLY A 169 4.69 2.60 -6.94
C GLY A 169 4.63 2.50 -5.42
N ALA A 170 5.62 3.05 -4.71
CA ALA A 170 5.61 3.06 -3.24
C ALA A 170 4.40 3.83 -2.67
N ALA A 171 4.04 4.96 -3.27
CA ALA A 171 2.85 5.71 -2.89
C ALA A 171 1.55 4.90 -3.10
N ALA A 172 1.43 4.19 -4.22
CA ALA A 172 0.29 3.33 -4.50
C ALA A 172 0.18 2.17 -3.48
N ILE A 173 1.31 1.58 -3.08
CA ILE A 173 1.35 0.53 -2.04
C ILE A 173 0.90 1.09 -0.69
N VAL A 174 1.38 2.27 -0.29
CA VAL A 174 0.96 2.92 0.96
C VAL A 174 -0.54 3.20 0.95
N TRP A 175 -1.07 3.67 -0.18
CA TRP A 175 -2.50 3.90 -0.35
C TRP A 175 -3.32 2.60 -0.21
N SER A 176 -2.90 1.51 -0.88
CA SER A 176 -3.52 0.19 -0.73
C SER A 176 -3.41 -0.35 0.70
N TYR A 177 -2.28 -0.13 1.37
CA TYR A 177 -2.05 -0.54 2.76
C TYR A 177 -3.05 0.11 3.72
N ILE A 178 -3.32 1.41 3.58
CA ILE A 178 -4.30 2.12 4.41
C ILE A 178 -5.70 1.51 4.25
N ILE A 179 -6.07 1.12 3.03
CA ILE A 179 -7.36 0.49 2.74
C ILE A 179 -7.45 -0.90 3.38
N VAL A 180 -6.44 -1.75 3.20
CA VAL A 180 -6.41 -3.09 3.80
C VAL A 180 -6.39 -3.02 5.33
N ARG A 181 -5.67 -2.05 5.90
CA ARG A 181 -5.66 -1.82 7.35
C ARG A 181 -7.01 -1.35 7.87
N GLY A 182 -7.70 -0.46 7.18
CA GLY A 182 -9.06 -0.09 7.55
C GLY A 182 -10.05 -1.27 7.51
N ALA A 183 -9.87 -2.21 6.57
CA ALA A 183 -10.65 -3.45 6.55
C ALA A 183 -10.31 -4.38 7.74
N TYR A 184 -9.05 -4.42 8.16
CA TYR A 184 -8.61 -5.15 9.34
C TYR A 184 -9.18 -4.56 10.63
N ASP A 185 -9.11 -3.24 10.78
CA ASP A 185 -9.64 -2.53 11.96
C ASP A 185 -11.17 -2.69 12.04
N TYR A 186 -11.89 -2.59 10.91
CA TYR A 186 -13.33 -2.90 10.86
C TYR A 186 -13.66 -4.32 11.33
N LEU A 187 -12.89 -5.34 10.90
CA LEU A 187 -13.12 -6.72 11.33
C LEU A 187 -12.82 -6.92 12.82
N LEU A 188 -11.80 -6.25 13.35
CA LEU A 188 -11.50 -6.28 14.79
C LEU A 188 -12.60 -5.63 15.61
N ASP A 189 -13.07 -4.45 15.19
CA ASP A 189 -14.17 -3.75 15.83
C ASP A 189 -15.43 -4.62 15.84
N LYS A 190 -15.78 -5.19 14.69
CA LYS A 190 -16.90 -6.12 14.59
C LYS A 190 -16.78 -7.27 15.59
N ASP A 191 -15.61 -7.91 15.67
CA ASP A 191 -15.35 -9.01 16.60
C ASP A 191 -15.40 -8.57 18.06
N TYR A 192 -14.99 -7.34 18.37
CA TYR A 192 -14.98 -6.77 19.71
C TYR A 192 -16.41 -6.43 20.18
N PHE A 193 -17.16 -5.68 19.38
CA PHE A 193 -18.50 -5.21 19.72
C PHE A 193 -19.55 -6.32 19.71
N THR A 194 -19.41 -7.34 18.85
CA THR A 194 -20.30 -8.51 18.89
C THR A 194 -20.11 -9.38 20.13
N LYS A 195 -18.91 -9.39 20.72
CA LYS A 195 -18.60 -10.17 21.94
C LYS A 195 -18.85 -9.39 23.24
N LYS A 196 -18.89 -8.06 23.19
CA LYS A 196 -19.13 -7.18 24.35
C LYS A 196 -20.10 -6.04 23.98
N PRO A 197 -21.42 -6.27 24.02
CA PRO A 197 -22.41 -5.30 23.54
C PRO A 197 -22.59 -4.03 24.41
N ASN A 198 -21.93 -3.91 25.56
CA ASN A 198 -22.17 -2.84 26.55
C ASN A 198 -20.94 -1.94 26.83
N ILE A 199 -20.12 -1.62 25.82
CA ILE A 199 -18.99 -0.70 26.00
C ILE A 199 -19.21 0.55 25.15
N GLU A 200 -19.52 1.66 25.81
CA GLU A 200 -19.71 2.97 25.21
C GLU A 200 -18.35 3.53 24.73
N MET A 201 -18.12 3.54 23.42
CA MET A 201 -17.09 4.40 22.84
C MET A 201 -17.70 5.76 22.49
N VAL A 202 -16.92 6.82 22.65
CA VAL A 202 -17.35 8.20 22.35
C VAL A 202 -16.74 8.59 21.01
N LYS A 203 -17.57 8.73 19.96
CA LYS A 203 -17.12 9.23 18.66
C LYS A 203 -16.85 10.73 18.79
N THR A 204 -15.58 11.12 18.86
CA THR A 204 -15.22 12.55 18.78
C THR A 204 -15.07 12.89 17.31
N ILE A 205 -16.16 13.31 16.66
CA ILE A 205 -16.11 13.79 15.28
C ILE A 205 -15.49 15.19 15.34
N ILE A 206 -14.20 15.30 15.03
CA ILE A 206 -13.56 16.60 14.83
C ILE A 206 -13.88 17.00 13.38
N VAL A 207 -14.92 17.80 13.21
CA VAL A 207 -15.19 18.49 11.94
C VAL A 207 -14.24 19.68 11.88
N ASN A 208 -13.27 19.63 10.97
CA ASN A 208 -12.41 20.76 10.61
C ASN A 208 -12.91 21.39 9.31
#